data_AF-A0A7R9YFU1-F1
#
_entry.id   AF-A0A7R9YFU1-F1
#
_cell.length_a   1.000
_cell.length_b   1.000
_cell.length_c   1.000
_cell.angle_alpha   90.00
_cell.angle_beta   90.00
_cell.angle_gamma   90.00
#
_symmetry.space_group_name_H-M   'P 1'
#
loop_
_entity.id
_entity.type
_entity.pdbx_description
1 polymer ?
#
loop_
_entity_poly.entity_id
_entity_poly.type
_entity_poly.pdbx_seq_one_letter_code
_entity_poly.pdbx_strand_id
1 'polypeptide(L)'
;ASSSKGKRPRSASWSREDHQNPLCLPPLEEQLTPPDLIQQLLRWRKPRGSGPGLVNLGNTCFANATLQSLASLAPFVQYLDDLSPRGDDLLAVVNGFFQRFGRVAPGSAFAPKQVIGNLRRIAKSFRQGRQEDAHEFLRHLLDGLHRACLVREGLKPTDCGRREETSAIYRIFGGYLRSQLKCSNCAFCLHTYDAFLDLSLEITGKISSLPSALQMFQAAEVLDKHNRWKCGGCGKHVRARKQITIFKAPAVLCIQLKRFSFGMQWAHRGGGKINRFVSYPEISTSRCS
;
A
#
# COMPACT_ATOMS: atom_id res chain seq x y z
N ALA A 1 26.89 -16.94 -7.51
CA ALA A 1 26.66 -17.08 -6.05
C ALA A 1 26.53 -15.67 -5.49
N SER A 2 25.49 -15.22 -4.77
CA SER A 2 24.38 -15.84 -4.05
C SER A 2 23.22 -14.82 -4.05
N SER A 3 22.04 -15.23 -4.52
CA SER A 3 20.83 -14.40 -4.55
C SER A 3 20.16 -14.43 -3.17
N SER A 4 20.10 -13.29 -2.49
CA SER A 4 19.41 -13.11 -1.22
C SER A 4 17.89 -13.20 -1.41
N LYS A 5 17.33 -14.38 -1.14
CA LYS A 5 15.88 -14.58 -1.00
C LYS A 5 15.38 -13.80 0.20
N GLY A 6 14.70 -12.69 -0.03
CA GLY A 6 13.93 -11.98 0.99
C GLY A 6 12.85 -12.90 1.57
N LYS A 7 12.96 -13.20 2.88
CA LYS A 7 11.94 -13.94 3.62
C LYS A 7 10.67 -13.10 3.65
N ARG A 8 9.58 -13.59 3.05
CA ARG A 8 8.22 -13.08 3.27
C ARG A 8 7.89 -13.22 4.78
N PRO A 9 7.21 -12.25 5.40
CA PRO A 9 6.71 -12.43 6.76
C PRO A 9 5.75 -13.62 6.78
N ARG A 10 5.85 -14.44 7.83
CA ARG A 10 4.96 -15.59 8.05
C ARG A 10 3.55 -15.04 8.24
N SER A 11 2.65 -15.35 7.30
CA SER A 11 1.22 -15.12 7.44
C SER A 11 0.70 -15.82 8.69
N ALA A 12 -0.08 -15.11 9.52
CA ALA A 12 -0.82 -15.70 10.63
C ALA A 12 -1.57 -16.95 10.16
N SER A 13 -1.45 -18.05 10.90
CA SER A 13 -2.12 -19.31 10.57
C SER A 13 -3.60 -19.21 10.92
N TRP A 14 -4.44 -19.06 9.90
CA TRP A 14 -5.90 -19.12 10.03
C TRP A 14 -6.36 -20.56 10.25
N SER A 15 -7.35 -20.76 11.13
CA SER A 15 -7.95 -22.07 11.39
C SER A 15 -8.92 -22.45 10.27
N ARG A 16 -9.32 -23.74 10.19
CA ARG A 16 -10.19 -24.23 9.10
C ARG A 16 -11.58 -23.57 9.05
N GLU A 17 -12.05 -22.99 10.15
CA GLU A 17 -13.36 -22.36 10.28
C GLU A 17 -13.36 -20.88 9.86
N ASP A 18 -12.22 -20.20 9.97
CA ASP A 18 -12.04 -18.80 9.56
C ASP A 18 -12.19 -18.58 8.04
N HIS A 19 -12.07 -19.67 7.28
CA HIS A 19 -12.07 -19.66 5.82
C HIS A 19 -13.46 -19.60 5.17
N GLN A 20 -14.55 -19.59 5.95
CA GLN A 20 -15.91 -19.76 5.43
C GLN A 20 -16.93 -18.68 5.80
N ASN A 21 -16.63 -17.72 6.70
CA ASN A 21 -17.63 -16.75 7.14
C ASN A 21 -17.21 -15.28 6.96
N PRO A 22 -17.93 -14.46 6.17
CA PRO A 22 -17.65 -13.02 6.01
C PRO A 22 -17.89 -12.18 7.27
N LEU A 23 -18.51 -12.73 8.32
CA LEU A 23 -18.70 -12.09 9.64
C LEU A 23 -17.62 -12.46 10.66
N CYS A 24 -16.67 -13.35 10.35
CA CYS A 24 -15.58 -13.77 11.25
C CYS A 24 -14.31 -12.91 11.11
N LEU A 25 -14.48 -11.62 10.85
CA LEU A 25 -13.46 -10.66 11.25
C LEU A 25 -13.76 -10.38 12.74
N PRO A 26 -13.04 -10.97 13.71
CA PRO A 26 -13.36 -10.78 15.13
C PRO A 26 -13.52 -9.29 15.44
N PRO A 27 -14.56 -8.88 16.19
CA PRO A 27 -14.68 -7.49 16.64
C PRO A 27 -13.36 -7.11 17.31
N LEU A 28 -12.75 -6.04 16.85
CA LEU A 28 -11.57 -5.51 17.51
C LEU A 28 -12.05 -4.87 18.82
N GLU A 29 -11.98 -5.63 19.92
CA GLU A 29 -12.34 -5.18 21.26
C GLU A 29 -11.51 -3.96 21.70
N GLU A 30 -10.31 -3.79 21.13
CA GLU A 30 -9.44 -2.63 21.37
C GLU A 30 -8.86 -2.11 20.03
N GLN A 31 -9.31 -0.93 19.60
CA GLN A 31 -8.89 -0.29 18.35
C GLN A 31 -7.90 0.84 18.63
N LEU A 32 -6.77 0.87 17.93
CA LEU A 32 -5.73 1.90 18.10
C LEU A 32 -6.17 3.28 17.61
N THR A 33 -7.02 3.30 16.60
CA THR A 33 -7.56 4.53 16.03
C THR A 33 -9.05 4.33 15.85
N PRO A 34 -9.92 5.30 16.21
CA PRO A 34 -11.35 5.19 15.96
C PRO A 34 -11.70 5.17 14.46
N PRO A 35 -12.74 4.44 14.01
CA PRO A 35 -13.12 4.39 12.59
C PRO A 35 -13.64 5.71 12.01
N ASP A 36 -14.31 6.50 12.83
CA ASP A 36 -14.89 7.80 12.52
C ASP A 36 -13.81 8.88 12.34
N LEU A 37 -12.66 8.74 13.00
CA LEU A 37 -11.56 9.69 12.89
C LEU A 37 -11.15 9.91 11.42
N ILE A 38 -10.94 8.84 10.66
CA ILE A 38 -10.50 9.00 9.26
C ILE A 38 -11.56 9.72 8.43
N GLN A 39 -12.86 9.46 8.68
CA GLN A 39 -13.93 10.15 7.95
C GLN A 39 -13.89 11.66 8.18
N GLN A 40 -13.60 12.09 9.43
CA GLN A 40 -13.44 13.51 9.77
C GLN A 40 -12.19 14.12 9.11
N LEU A 41 -11.14 13.33 8.88
CA LEU A 41 -9.88 13.77 8.28
C LEU A 41 -9.88 13.72 6.74
N LEU A 42 -10.90 13.15 6.09
CA LEU A 42 -10.93 13.05 4.61
C LEU A 42 -11.01 14.40 3.92
N ARG A 43 -11.56 15.41 4.60
CA ARG A 43 -11.65 16.79 4.11
C ARG A 43 -10.69 17.68 4.88
N TRP A 44 -10.08 18.63 4.18
CA TRP A 44 -9.24 19.64 4.83
C TRP A 44 -10.09 20.50 5.79
N ARG A 45 -9.75 20.49 7.08
CA ARG A 45 -10.32 21.37 8.10
C ARG A 45 -10.04 22.85 7.80
N LYS A 46 -8.89 23.12 7.18
CA LYS A 46 -8.49 24.44 6.69
C LYS A 46 -8.04 24.34 5.24
N PRO A 47 -8.51 25.22 4.32
CA PRO A 47 -8.06 25.22 2.94
C PRO A 47 -6.53 25.25 2.87
N ARG A 48 -5.95 24.36 2.06
CA ARG A 48 -4.51 24.25 1.86
C ARG A 48 -4.20 24.50 0.39
N GLY A 49 -3.29 25.44 0.12
CA GLY A 49 -2.78 25.66 -1.23
C GLY A 49 -1.84 24.53 -1.68
N SER A 50 -1.29 24.64 -2.89
CA SER A 50 -0.40 23.64 -3.50
C SER A 50 0.90 23.33 -2.73
N GLY A 51 1.19 24.06 -1.66
CA GLY A 51 2.41 23.90 -0.86
C GLY A 51 3.67 24.38 -1.58
N PRO A 52 4.83 24.27 -0.94
CA PRO A 52 6.12 24.60 -1.55
C PRO A 52 6.67 23.46 -2.43
N GLY A 53 7.60 23.81 -3.32
CA GLY A 53 8.45 22.85 -4.02
C GLY A 53 9.45 22.16 -3.09
N LEU A 54 10.00 21.02 -3.53
CA LEU A 54 11.07 20.31 -2.85
C LEU A 54 12.34 20.33 -3.67
N VAL A 55 13.42 20.86 -3.09
CA VAL A 55 14.74 20.92 -3.72
C VAL A 55 15.29 19.50 -3.87
N ASN A 56 15.81 19.16 -5.05
CA ASN A 56 16.46 17.88 -5.31
C ASN A 56 17.86 17.89 -4.68
N LEU A 57 18.18 16.87 -3.88
CA LEU A 57 19.45 16.76 -3.14
C LEU A 57 20.40 15.72 -3.77
N GLY A 58 20.30 15.54 -5.09
CA GLY A 58 21.04 14.55 -5.86
C GLY A 58 20.26 13.24 -5.97
N ASN A 59 19.62 13.04 -7.13
CA ASN A 59 18.78 11.86 -7.43
C ASN A 59 17.63 11.60 -6.44
N THR A 60 17.13 12.62 -5.72
CA THR A 60 16.03 12.46 -4.74
C THR A 60 14.64 12.72 -5.32
N CYS A 61 14.49 12.75 -6.65
CA CYS A 61 13.21 13.04 -7.30
C CYS A 61 12.13 11.99 -6.98
N PHE A 62 12.51 10.72 -6.80
CA PHE A 62 11.60 9.65 -6.38
C PHE A 62 10.95 9.96 -5.02
N ALA A 63 11.74 10.45 -4.06
CA ALA A 63 11.26 10.82 -2.74
C ALA A 63 10.43 12.11 -2.80
N ASN A 64 10.92 13.13 -3.54
CA ASN A 64 10.21 14.40 -3.67
C ASN A 64 8.81 14.20 -4.27
N ALA A 65 8.70 13.43 -5.36
CA ALA A 65 7.40 13.14 -5.99
C ALA A 65 6.45 12.41 -5.03
N THR A 66 6.93 11.38 -4.33
CA THR A 66 6.11 10.66 -3.34
C THR A 66 5.66 11.54 -2.18
N LEU A 67 6.56 12.37 -1.63
CA LEU A 67 6.24 13.28 -0.52
C LEU A 67 5.23 14.36 -0.94
N GLN A 68 5.34 14.88 -2.17
CA GLN A 68 4.36 15.83 -2.72
C GLN A 68 2.99 15.18 -2.91
N SER A 69 2.94 13.95 -3.42
CA SER A 69 1.69 13.19 -3.51
C SER A 69 1.05 13.01 -2.13
N LEU A 70 1.83 12.62 -1.12
CA LEU A 70 1.36 12.49 0.26
C LEU A 70 0.91 13.84 0.87
N ALA A 71 1.56 14.96 0.52
CA ALA A 71 1.19 16.30 0.98
C ALA A 71 -0.21 16.74 0.53
N SER A 72 -0.68 16.20 -0.60
CA SER A 72 -2.02 16.48 -1.13
C SER A 72 -3.14 15.68 -0.44
N LEU A 73 -2.80 14.70 0.40
CA LEU A 73 -3.76 13.84 1.08
C LEU A 73 -4.17 14.43 2.43
N ALA A 74 -5.37 15.01 2.47
CA ALA A 74 -5.97 15.56 3.69
C ALA A 74 -5.92 14.61 4.89
N PRO A 75 -6.31 13.33 4.80
CA PRO A 75 -6.33 12.46 5.98
C PRO A 75 -4.95 12.15 6.52
N PHE A 76 -3.94 12.11 5.66
CA PHE A 76 -2.57 11.81 6.05
C PHE A 76 -1.91 13.02 6.74
N VAL A 77 -1.98 14.19 6.13
CA VAL A 77 -1.35 15.40 6.68
C VAL A 77 -2.03 15.83 7.98
N GLN A 78 -3.37 15.84 8.02
CA GLN A 78 -4.09 16.27 9.22
C GLN A 78 -3.89 15.32 10.40
N TYR A 79 -3.79 14.02 10.12
CA TYR A 79 -3.39 13.05 11.14
C TYR A 79 -2.00 13.38 11.71
N LEU A 80 -1.02 13.69 10.85
CA LEU A 80 0.33 14.06 11.31
C LEU A 80 0.33 15.37 12.11
N ASP A 81 -0.47 16.37 11.70
CA ASP A 81 -0.60 17.64 12.42
C ASP A 81 -1.24 17.46 13.82
N ASP A 82 -2.17 16.50 13.96
CA ASP A 82 -2.78 16.16 15.25
C ASP A 82 -1.81 15.39 16.19
N LEU A 83 -0.73 14.82 15.64
CA LEU A 83 0.29 14.13 16.45
C LEU A 83 1.21 15.14 17.15
N SER A 84 1.40 14.92 18.46
CA SER A 84 2.48 15.58 19.18
C SER A 84 3.85 15.17 18.59
N PRO A 85 4.74 16.13 18.25
CA PRO A 85 6.09 15.84 17.78
C PRO A 85 6.95 15.40 18.97
N ARG A 86 6.76 14.16 19.42
CA ARG A 86 7.54 13.54 20.49
C ARG A 86 8.29 12.34 19.92
N GLY A 87 9.50 12.14 20.42
CA GLY A 87 10.35 10.99 20.11
C GLY A 87 11.32 11.19 18.94
N ASP A 88 12.12 10.15 18.70
CA ASP A 88 13.12 10.05 17.61
C ASP A 88 12.79 8.89 16.66
N ASP A 89 11.49 8.65 16.43
CA ASP A 89 11.02 7.63 15.50
C ASP A 89 10.76 8.21 14.10
N LEU A 90 10.47 7.32 13.14
CA LEU A 90 10.18 7.73 11.76
C LEU A 90 8.93 8.63 11.67
N LEU A 91 7.95 8.43 12.55
CA LEU A 91 6.73 9.23 12.58
C LEU A 91 7.03 10.68 12.98
N ALA A 92 7.94 10.89 13.94
CA ALA A 92 8.43 12.22 14.31
C ALA A 92 9.21 12.90 13.18
N VAL A 93 10.07 12.16 12.47
CA VAL A 93 10.82 12.68 11.30
C VAL A 93 9.86 13.17 10.20
N VAL A 94 8.85 12.36 9.88
CA VAL A 94 7.88 12.67 8.83
C VAL A 94 6.92 13.78 9.26
N ASN A 95 6.45 13.77 10.52
CA ASN A 95 5.64 14.84 11.08
C ASN A 95 6.40 16.19 11.01
N GLY A 96 7.66 16.24 11.48
CA GLY A 96 8.48 17.45 11.42
C GLY A 96 8.66 17.98 9.99
N PHE A 97 8.80 17.08 9.01
CA PHE A 97 8.82 17.46 7.60
C PHE A 97 7.49 18.10 7.14
N PHE A 98 6.35 17.49 7.46
CA PHE A 98 5.03 18.01 7.03
C PHE A 98 4.61 19.28 7.77
N GLN A 99 5.02 19.46 9.04
CA GLN A 99 4.88 20.73 9.76
C GLN A 99 5.67 21.85 9.08
N ARG A 100 6.92 21.58 8.68
CA ARG A 100 7.71 22.55 7.90
C ARG A 100 7.07 22.80 6.54
N PHE A 101 6.62 21.76 5.85
CA PHE A 101 5.97 21.86 4.55
C PHE A 101 4.75 22.80 4.61
N GLY A 102 3.95 22.73 5.67
CA GLY A 102 2.78 23.60 5.87
C GLY A 102 3.10 25.06 6.24
N ARG A 103 4.30 25.35 6.74
CA ARG A 103 4.73 26.71 7.13
C ARG A 103 5.43 27.47 6.00
N VAL A 104 6.01 26.74 5.06
CA VAL A 104 6.76 27.35 3.95
C VAL A 104 5.75 27.85 2.90
N ALA A 105 5.94 29.09 2.46
CA ALA A 105 5.02 29.77 1.57
C ALA A 105 4.86 29.04 0.21
N PRO A 106 3.64 29.00 -0.36
CA PRO A 106 3.43 28.50 -1.73
C PRO A 106 4.35 29.22 -2.73
N GLY A 107 4.82 28.51 -3.75
CA GLY A 107 5.74 29.04 -4.77
C GLY A 107 7.21 29.14 -4.36
N SER A 108 7.53 28.94 -3.08
CA SER A 108 8.92 28.75 -2.63
C SER A 108 9.33 27.28 -2.68
N ALA A 109 10.60 26.97 -2.43
CA ALA A 109 11.08 25.59 -2.33
C ALA A 109 12.02 25.40 -1.14
N PHE A 110 12.00 24.21 -0.54
CA PHE A 110 12.94 23.86 0.53
C PHE A 110 13.52 22.46 0.37
N ALA A 111 14.69 22.24 0.98
CA ALA A 111 15.38 20.96 0.95
C ALA A 111 14.79 19.99 2.00
N PRO A 112 14.31 18.79 1.62
CA PRO A 112 13.77 17.78 2.55
C PRO A 112 14.87 17.03 3.33
N LYS A 113 15.83 17.76 3.92
CA LYS A 113 17.03 17.19 4.56
C LYS A 113 16.70 16.19 5.68
N GLN A 114 15.63 16.42 6.43
CA GLN A 114 15.20 15.51 7.51
C GLN A 114 14.83 14.13 6.99
N VAL A 115 14.02 14.04 5.93
CA VAL A 115 13.61 12.76 5.34
C VAL A 115 14.77 12.10 4.61
N ILE A 116 15.52 12.87 3.81
CA ILE A 116 16.64 12.35 3.01
C ILE A 116 17.80 11.86 3.91
N GLY A 117 18.10 12.57 4.99
CA GLY A 117 19.10 12.13 5.97
C GLY A 117 18.70 10.84 6.71
N ASN A 118 17.39 10.54 6.77
CA ASN A 118 16.83 9.36 7.44
C ASN A 118 16.39 8.24 6.48
N LEU A 119 16.83 8.24 5.22
CA LEU A 119 16.46 7.20 4.24
C LEU A 119 16.72 5.78 4.73
N ARG A 120 17.81 5.56 5.48
CA ARG A 120 18.16 4.24 6.02
C ARG A 120 17.21 3.76 7.13
N ARG A 121 16.49 4.68 7.80
CA ARG A 121 15.41 4.33 8.75
C ARG A 121 14.15 3.88 8.02
N ILE A 122 13.90 4.40 6.82
CA ILE A 122 12.78 3.99 5.96
C ILE A 122 13.07 2.59 5.41
N ALA A 123 14.21 2.42 4.75
CA ALA A 123 14.69 1.12 4.31
C ALA A 123 16.22 1.05 4.34
N LYS A 124 16.75 -0.07 4.87
CA LYS A 124 18.20 -0.29 4.98
C LYS A 124 18.92 -0.31 3.62
N SER A 125 18.21 -0.56 2.52
CA SER A 125 18.75 -0.57 1.15
C SER A 125 19.02 0.84 0.61
N PHE A 126 18.22 1.83 0.98
CA PHE A 126 18.30 3.16 0.40
C PHE A 126 19.61 3.88 0.73
N ARG A 127 20.13 4.62 -0.25
CA ARG A 127 21.35 5.42 -0.14
C ARG A 127 21.11 6.79 -0.78
N GLN A 128 21.55 7.84 -0.10
CA GLN A 128 21.53 9.17 -0.70
C GLN A 128 22.40 9.20 -1.96
N GLY A 129 21.94 9.94 -2.98
CA GLY A 129 22.64 10.08 -4.26
C GLY A 129 22.32 8.98 -5.29
N ARG A 130 21.60 7.91 -4.91
CA ARG A 130 21.14 6.88 -5.86
C ARG A 130 19.73 7.18 -6.36
N GLN A 131 19.47 6.81 -7.61
CA GLN A 131 18.10 6.73 -8.13
C GLN A 131 17.45 5.47 -7.55
N GLU A 132 16.19 5.58 -7.17
CA GLU A 132 15.40 4.51 -6.56
C GLU A 132 13.99 4.49 -7.16
N ASP A 133 13.25 3.40 -6.99
CA ASP A 133 11.85 3.30 -7.38
C ASP A 133 10.94 4.06 -6.40
N ALA A 134 10.11 4.97 -6.90
CA ALA A 134 9.23 5.80 -6.08
C ALA A 134 8.13 4.99 -5.34
N HIS A 135 7.67 3.88 -5.94
CA HIS A 135 6.72 2.96 -5.31
C HIS A 135 7.39 2.14 -4.21
N GLU A 136 8.62 1.69 -4.41
CA GLU A 136 9.40 1.02 -3.36
C GLU A 136 9.62 1.96 -2.17
N PHE A 137 9.96 3.23 -2.44
CA PHE A 137 10.07 4.26 -1.41
C PHE A 137 8.75 4.49 -0.67
N LEU A 138 7.62 4.64 -1.38
CA LEU A 138 6.30 4.80 -0.78
C LEU A 138 5.95 3.62 0.13
N ARG A 139 6.11 2.38 -0.35
CA ARG A 139 5.84 1.18 0.42
C ARG A 139 6.65 1.13 1.70
N HIS A 140 7.95 1.33 1.63
CA HIS A 140 8.80 1.31 2.83
C HIS A 140 8.48 2.44 3.80
N LEU A 141 8.11 3.62 3.28
CA LEU A 141 7.67 4.74 4.10
C LEU A 141 6.39 4.41 4.85
N LEU A 142 5.34 3.93 4.17
CA LEU A 142 4.07 3.56 4.79
C LEU A 142 4.24 2.39 5.79
N ASP A 143 4.97 1.34 5.43
CA ASP A 143 5.29 0.22 6.33
C ASP A 143 6.04 0.71 7.59
N GLY A 144 6.98 1.64 7.42
CA GLY A 144 7.73 2.23 8.52
C GLY A 144 6.87 3.10 9.43
N LEU A 145 6.01 3.93 8.86
CA LEU A 145 5.07 4.77 9.61
C LEU A 145 4.04 3.94 10.36
N HIS A 146 3.52 2.90 9.72
CA HIS A 146 2.62 1.93 10.33
C HIS A 146 3.26 1.29 11.57
N ARG A 147 4.48 0.74 11.43
CA ARG A 147 5.23 0.18 12.57
C ARG A 147 5.50 1.21 13.68
N ALA A 148 5.83 2.45 13.32
CA ALA A 148 6.04 3.51 14.30
C ALA A 148 4.76 3.82 15.10
N CYS A 149 3.59 3.80 14.46
CA CYS A 149 2.30 3.94 15.15
C CYS A 149 2.08 2.79 16.15
N LEU A 150 2.35 1.54 15.75
CA LEU A 150 2.19 0.39 16.66
C LEU A 150 3.08 0.48 17.90
N VAL A 151 4.35 0.86 17.71
CA VAL A 151 5.31 0.99 18.81
C VAL A 151 4.91 2.08 19.80
N ARG A 152 4.34 3.20 19.33
CA ARG A 152 3.83 4.27 20.21
C ARG A 152 2.67 3.81 21.09
N GLU A 153 1.87 2.89 20.58
CA GLU A 153 0.76 2.25 21.31
C GLU A 153 1.24 1.05 22.16
N GLY A 154 2.56 0.86 22.31
CA GLY A 154 3.15 -0.20 23.14
C GLY A 154 3.07 -1.61 22.53
N LEU A 155 2.68 -1.75 21.25
CA LEU A 155 2.54 -3.05 20.60
C LEU A 155 3.84 -3.50 19.93
N LYS A 156 4.17 -4.78 20.07
CA LYS A 156 5.26 -5.41 19.30
C LYS A 156 4.74 -5.98 17.98
N PRO A 157 5.55 -5.99 16.91
CA PRO A 157 5.21 -6.61 15.62
C PRO A 157 5.00 -8.14 15.66
N THR A 158 5.05 -8.77 16.84
CA THR A 158 4.81 -10.20 17.05
C THR A 158 3.52 -10.48 17.81
N ASP A 159 2.91 -9.45 18.40
CA ASP A 159 1.73 -9.56 19.28
C ASP A 159 0.42 -9.37 18.49
N CYS A 160 0.53 -9.36 17.16
CA CYS A 160 -0.41 -8.73 16.26
C CYS A 160 -1.20 -9.77 15.47
N GLY A 161 -2.37 -10.10 16.01
CA GLY A 161 -3.52 -10.38 15.17
C GLY A 161 -3.99 -9.09 14.49
N ARG A 162 -5.30 -8.96 14.30
CA ARG A 162 -5.93 -7.87 13.54
C ARG A 162 -5.81 -6.45 14.12
N ARG A 163 -5.27 -6.30 15.33
CA ARG A 163 -5.17 -5.00 16.02
C ARG A 163 -4.24 -4.02 15.29
N GLU A 164 -3.20 -4.52 14.62
CA GLU A 164 -2.31 -3.66 13.82
C GLU A 164 -3.06 -2.99 12.66
N GLU A 165 -4.06 -3.68 12.10
CA GLU A 165 -4.94 -3.20 11.02
C GLU A 165 -5.82 -2.01 11.45
N THR A 166 -5.75 -1.59 12.72
CA THR A 166 -6.48 -0.43 13.25
C THR A 166 -5.63 0.83 13.41
N SER A 167 -4.32 0.75 13.14
CA SER A 167 -3.46 1.94 13.14
C SER A 167 -3.95 2.98 12.13
N ALA A 168 -3.69 4.26 12.39
CA ALA A 168 -4.12 5.35 11.51
C ALA A 168 -3.63 5.18 10.06
N ILE A 169 -2.36 4.79 9.86
CA ILE A 169 -1.80 4.55 8.52
C ILE A 169 -2.58 3.46 7.78
N TYR A 170 -2.92 2.36 8.46
CA TYR A 170 -3.73 1.30 7.88
C TYR A 170 -5.18 1.75 7.65
N ARG A 171 -5.77 2.58 8.52
CA ARG A 171 -7.12 3.10 8.26
C ARG A 171 -7.19 4.06 7.06
N ILE A 172 -6.10 4.78 6.77
CA ILE A 172 -6.02 5.67 5.62
C ILE A 172 -5.81 4.87 4.33
N PHE A 173 -4.76 4.03 4.27
CA PHE A 173 -4.32 3.38 3.04
C PHE A 173 -4.70 1.90 2.93
N GLY A 174 -5.14 1.30 4.03
CA GLY A 174 -5.35 -0.14 4.16
C GLY A 174 -6.71 -0.62 3.64
N GLY A 175 -6.66 -1.66 2.82
CA GLY A 175 -7.83 -2.39 2.32
C GLY A 175 -7.67 -3.89 2.51
N TYR A 176 -8.65 -4.64 2.03
CA TYR A 176 -8.61 -6.11 2.04
C TYR A 176 -8.90 -6.66 0.66
N LEU A 177 -8.05 -7.56 0.21
CA LEU A 177 -8.32 -8.45 -0.90
C LEU A 177 -9.00 -9.71 -0.37
N ARG A 178 -9.91 -10.27 -1.15
CA ARG A 178 -10.45 -11.61 -0.94
C ARG A 178 -10.01 -12.49 -2.10
N SER A 179 -9.20 -13.48 -1.80
CA SER A 179 -8.85 -14.58 -2.70
C SER A 179 -9.82 -15.72 -2.49
N GLN A 180 -10.48 -16.15 -3.57
CA GLN A 180 -11.46 -17.22 -3.57
C GLN A 180 -10.96 -18.38 -4.43
N LEU A 181 -10.96 -19.59 -3.87
CA LEU A 181 -10.64 -20.84 -4.54
C LEU A 181 -11.85 -21.77 -4.51
N LYS A 182 -12.49 -21.96 -5.67
CA LYS A 182 -13.63 -22.88 -5.82
C LYS A 182 -13.17 -24.19 -6.42
N CYS A 183 -13.46 -25.29 -5.73
CA CYS A 183 -13.25 -26.65 -6.23
C CYS A 183 -14.20 -26.94 -7.40
N SER A 184 -13.74 -27.65 -8.43
CA SER A 184 -14.61 -28.10 -9.54
C SER A 184 -15.28 -29.45 -9.28
N ASN A 185 -14.80 -30.21 -8.29
CA ASN A 185 -15.26 -31.59 -8.02
C ASN A 185 -16.20 -31.70 -6.79
N CYS A 186 -16.23 -30.69 -5.93
CA CYS A 186 -17.11 -30.66 -4.75
C CYS A 186 -17.52 -29.22 -4.43
N ALA A 187 -18.44 -29.04 -3.49
CA ALA A 187 -18.93 -27.72 -3.08
C ALA A 187 -17.93 -26.90 -2.23
N PHE A 188 -16.74 -27.42 -1.96
CA PHE A 188 -15.75 -26.74 -1.11
C PHE A 188 -15.23 -25.45 -1.78
N CYS A 189 -15.31 -24.35 -1.04
CA CYS A 189 -14.81 -23.04 -1.42
C CYS A 189 -13.92 -22.52 -0.29
N LEU A 190 -12.69 -22.13 -0.63
CA LEU A 190 -11.74 -21.53 0.29
C LEU A 190 -11.69 -20.03 0.06
N HIS A 191 -11.94 -19.25 1.11
CA HIS A 191 -11.73 -17.82 1.12
C HIS A 191 -10.52 -17.46 1.99
N THR A 192 -9.63 -16.63 1.46
CA THR A 192 -8.56 -16.00 2.23
C THR A 192 -8.66 -14.49 2.07
N TYR A 193 -8.36 -13.76 3.13
CA TYR A 193 -8.40 -12.30 3.16
C TYR A 193 -7.00 -11.77 3.43
N ASP A 194 -6.53 -10.91 2.54
CA ASP A 194 -5.18 -10.37 2.59
C ASP A 194 -5.24 -8.84 2.70
N ALA A 195 -4.63 -8.33 3.76
CA ALA A 195 -4.39 -6.91 3.98
C ALA A 195 -3.50 -6.30 2.89
N PHE A 196 -3.78 -5.08 2.44
CA PHE A 196 -2.92 -4.35 1.50
C PHE A 196 -2.89 -2.85 1.79
N LEU A 197 -1.79 -2.17 1.47
CA LEU A 197 -1.67 -0.69 1.52
C LEU A 197 -1.62 -0.06 0.11
N ASP A 198 -1.41 -0.88 -0.92
CA ASP A 198 -1.35 -0.47 -2.31
C ASP A 198 -1.75 -1.64 -3.24
N LEU A 199 -2.16 -1.32 -4.46
CA LEU A 199 -2.42 -2.32 -5.52
C LEU A 199 -1.45 -2.14 -6.68
N SER A 200 -0.72 -3.20 -7.02
CA SER A 200 0.17 -3.23 -8.18
C SER A 200 -0.52 -3.89 -9.38
N LEU A 201 -0.94 -3.09 -10.36
CA LEU A 201 -1.71 -3.55 -11.51
C LEU A 201 -0.80 -3.86 -12.70
N GLU A 202 -1.02 -5.04 -13.29
CA GLU A 202 -0.45 -5.40 -14.58
C GLU A 202 -1.11 -4.58 -15.68
N ILE A 203 -0.29 -3.95 -16.51
CA ILE A 203 -0.73 -3.14 -17.66
C ILE A 203 -0.13 -3.67 -18.96
N THR A 204 0.11 -4.98 -19.07
CA THR A 204 0.64 -5.62 -20.28
C THR A 204 -0.47 -5.87 -21.30
N GLY A 205 -0.11 -6.33 -22.51
CA GLY A 205 -1.11 -6.71 -23.53
C GLY A 205 -1.96 -5.54 -24.02
N LYS A 206 -3.29 -5.69 -24.05
CA LYS A 206 -4.23 -4.67 -24.58
C LYS A 206 -4.77 -3.68 -23.52
N ILE A 207 -4.22 -3.69 -22.31
CA ILE A 207 -4.71 -2.85 -21.21
C ILE A 207 -4.24 -1.39 -21.39
N SER A 208 -5.19 -0.47 -21.63
CA SER A 208 -4.95 0.96 -21.87
C SER A 208 -5.70 1.90 -20.92
N SER A 209 -6.42 1.35 -19.94
CA SER A 209 -7.15 2.13 -18.94
C SER A 209 -7.05 1.51 -17.54
N LEU A 210 -7.16 2.34 -16.51
CA LEU A 210 -7.20 1.92 -15.12
C LEU A 210 -8.40 1.00 -14.83
N PRO A 211 -9.64 1.28 -15.28
CA PRO A 211 -10.75 0.35 -15.14
C PRO A 211 -10.47 -1.02 -15.76
N SER A 212 -9.90 -1.08 -16.96
CA SER A 212 -9.53 -2.35 -17.60
C SER A 212 -8.43 -3.09 -16.82
N ALA A 213 -7.47 -2.37 -16.25
CA ALA A 213 -6.43 -2.95 -15.41
C ALA A 213 -7.02 -3.57 -14.13
N LEU A 214 -7.97 -2.89 -13.48
CA LEU A 214 -8.68 -3.39 -12.29
C LEU A 214 -9.59 -4.59 -12.62
N GLN A 215 -10.25 -4.58 -13.78
CA GLN A 215 -11.02 -5.72 -14.28
C GLN A 215 -10.12 -6.94 -14.49
N MET A 216 -8.96 -6.75 -15.13
CA MET A 216 -7.99 -7.83 -15.33
C MET A 216 -7.43 -8.33 -14.00
N PHE A 217 -7.14 -7.43 -13.05
CA PHE A 217 -6.68 -7.79 -11.71
C PHE A 217 -7.69 -8.69 -10.97
N GLN A 218 -8.99 -8.48 -11.19
CA GLN A 218 -10.06 -9.27 -10.58
C GLN A 218 -10.57 -10.42 -11.45
N ALA A 219 -9.98 -10.63 -12.63
CA ALA A 219 -10.36 -11.71 -13.52
C ALA A 219 -10.08 -13.06 -12.85
N ALA A 220 -11.00 -14.00 -13.02
CA ALA A 220 -10.79 -15.34 -12.50
C ALA A 220 -9.86 -16.14 -13.42
N GLU A 221 -8.92 -16.84 -12.80
CA GLU A 221 -8.04 -17.77 -13.47
C GLU A 221 -8.45 -19.21 -13.14
N VAL A 222 -8.17 -20.13 -14.06
CA VAL A 222 -8.39 -21.56 -13.85
C VAL A 222 -7.05 -22.20 -13.54
N LEU A 223 -6.96 -22.83 -12.38
CA LEU A 223 -5.85 -23.66 -11.97
C LEU A 223 -6.09 -25.06 -12.52
N ASP A 224 -5.35 -25.45 -13.57
CA ASP A 224 -5.49 -26.74 -14.24
C ASP A 224 -4.13 -27.41 -14.50
N LYS A 225 -4.17 -28.60 -15.13
CA LYS A 225 -3.03 -29.38 -15.64
C LYS A 225 -1.84 -29.42 -14.67
N HIS A 226 -0.87 -28.52 -14.83
CA HIS A 226 0.40 -28.47 -14.09
C HIS A 226 0.34 -27.63 -12.80
N ASN A 227 -0.74 -26.88 -12.57
CA ASN A 227 -0.93 -26.03 -11.40
C ASN A 227 -2.23 -26.36 -10.66
N ARG A 228 -2.59 -27.66 -10.57
CA ARG A 228 -3.79 -28.10 -9.85
C ARG A 228 -3.68 -27.81 -8.36
N TRP A 229 -4.78 -27.37 -7.76
CA TRP A 229 -4.86 -27.07 -6.34
C TRP A 229 -5.30 -28.30 -5.54
N LYS A 230 -4.66 -28.56 -4.40
CA LYS A 230 -5.10 -29.59 -3.45
C LYS A 230 -6.29 -29.05 -2.63
N CYS A 231 -7.48 -29.53 -2.93
CA CYS A 231 -8.70 -29.10 -2.27
C CYS A 231 -8.74 -29.58 -0.80
N GLY A 232 -9.09 -28.67 0.12
CA GLY A 232 -9.22 -28.97 1.55
C GLY A 232 -10.43 -29.85 1.90
N GLY A 233 -11.50 -29.81 1.10
CA GLY A 233 -12.71 -30.62 1.30
C GLY A 233 -12.57 -32.06 0.80
N CYS A 234 -12.11 -32.27 -0.44
CA CYS A 234 -11.99 -33.61 -1.02
C CYS A 234 -10.57 -34.22 -0.94
N GLY A 235 -9.58 -33.47 -0.45
CA GLY A 235 -8.18 -33.91 -0.27
C GLY A 235 -7.37 -34.15 -1.55
N LYS A 236 -7.99 -34.03 -2.74
CA LYS A 236 -7.40 -34.35 -4.06
C LYS A 236 -6.87 -33.10 -4.76
N HIS A 237 -5.90 -33.29 -5.65
CA HIS A 237 -5.47 -32.24 -6.59
C HIS A 237 -6.49 -32.11 -7.74
N VAL A 238 -7.16 -30.96 -7.80
CA VAL A 238 -8.31 -30.72 -8.67
C VAL A 238 -8.10 -29.48 -9.52
N ARG A 239 -8.89 -29.39 -10.60
CA ARG A 239 -9.12 -28.13 -11.28
C ARG A 239 -9.84 -27.17 -10.33
N ALA A 240 -9.40 -25.93 -10.23
CA ALA A 240 -10.01 -24.94 -9.37
C ALA A 240 -10.15 -23.59 -10.08
N ARG A 241 -11.19 -22.83 -9.73
CA ARG A 241 -11.33 -21.44 -10.15
C ARG A 241 -10.79 -20.55 -9.04
N LYS A 242 -9.74 -19.78 -9.34
CA LYS A 242 -9.14 -18.81 -8.43
C LYS A 242 -9.52 -17.40 -8.86
N GLN A 243 -9.91 -16.56 -7.91
CA GLN A 243 -10.24 -15.16 -8.20
C GLN A 243 -9.83 -14.28 -7.02
N ILE A 244 -9.18 -13.16 -7.30
CA ILE A 244 -8.87 -12.13 -6.30
C ILE A 244 -9.85 -10.98 -6.52
N THR A 245 -10.44 -10.46 -5.45
CA THR A 245 -11.40 -9.35 -5.50
C THR A 245 -11.07 -8.34 -4.41
N ILE A 246 -11.40 -7.07 -4.60
CA ILE A 246 -11.32 -6.08 -3.52
C ILE A 246 -12.52 -6.33 -2.59
N PHE A 247 -12.26 -6.78 -1.38
CA PHE A 247 -13.29 -7.03 -0.37
C PHE A 247 -13.66 -5.76 0.39
N LYS A 248 -12.65 -4.96 0.76
CA LYS A 248 -12.81 -3.66 1.39
C LYS A 248 -11.82 -2.68 0.79
N ALA A 249 -12.32 -1.56 0.28
CA ALA A 249 -11.48 -0.48 -0.24
C ALA A 249 -10.93 0.39 0.92
N PRO A 250 -9.72 0.93 0.77
CA PRO A 250 -9.17 1.93 1.69
C PRO A 250 -9.84 3.29 1.50
N ALA A 251 -9.63 4.20 2.45
CA ALA A 251 -10.07 5.59 2.32
C ALA A 251 -9.24 6.34 1.26
N VAL A 252 -7.94 6.00 1.15
CA VAL A 252 -7.03 6.45 0.10
C VAL A 252 -6.44 5.23 -0.60
N LEU A 253 -6.80 5.01 -1.85
CA LEU A 253 -6.30 3.89 -2.64
C LEU A 253 -5.03 4.27 -3.41
N CYS A 254 -3.90 3.68 -3.01
CA CYS A 254 -2.64 3.78 -3.76
C CYS A 254 -2.60 2.72 -4.87
N ILE A 255 -2.38 3.13 -6.12
CA ILE A 255 -2.28 2.23 -7.27
C ILE A 255 -0.93 2.41 -7.96
N GLN A 256 -0.18 1.32 -8.04
CA GLN A 256 1.03 1.24 -8.86
C GLN A 256 0.68 0.59 -10.20
N LEU A 257 1.05 1.25 -11.30
CA LEU A 257 1.03 0.62 -12.61
C LEU A 257 2.38 -0.05 -12.86
N LYS A 258 2.41 -1.37 -13.04
CA LYS A 258 3.63 -2.14 -13.30
C LYS A 258 4.17 -1.87 -14.71
N ARG A 259 4.93 -0.78 -14.83
CA ARG A 259 5.50 -0.31 -16.10
C ARG A 259 6.85 -0.95 -16.43
N PHE A 260 7.53 -1.52 -15.45
CA PHE A 260 8.83 -2.15 -15.65
C PHE A 260 8.66 -3.67 -15.70
N SER A 261 9.16 -4.30 -16.78
CA SER A 261 9.20 -5.75 -16.90
C SER A 261 10.65 -6.22 -17.02
N PHE A 262 11.03 -7.16 -16.17
CA PHE A 262 12.34 -7.81 -16.12
C PHE A 262 12.26 -9.27 -16.62
N GLY A 263 11.45 -9.53 -17.66
CA GLY A 263 11.26 -10.87 -18.21
C GLY A 263 12.44 -11.35 -19.07
N MET A 264 12.67 -12.67 -19.10
CA MET A 264 13.70 -13.35 -19.91
C MET A 264 13.60 -12.98 -21.41
N GLN A 265 12.40 -12.69 -21.91
CA GLN A 265 12.14 -12.22 -23.28
C GLN A 265 12.79 -10.87 -23.61
N TRP A 266 13.16 -10.09 -22.58
CA TRP A 266 13.83 -8.79 -22.67
C TRP A 266 15.27 -8.83 -22.12
N ALA A 267 15.78 -10.01 -21.76
CA ALA A 267 17.13 -10.16 -21.20
C ALA A 267 18.23 -9.74 -22.19
N HIS A 268 17.98 -9.87 -23.50
CA HIS A 268 18.90 -9.40 -24.54
C HIS A 268 18.79 -7.88 -24.82
N ARG A 269 17.80 -7.17 -24.26
CA ARG A 269 17.60 -5.72 -24.43
C ARG A 269 17.59 -4.93 -23.10
N GLY A 270 17.92 -5.56 -21.99
CA GLY A 270 18.03 -4.87 -20.69
C GLY A 270 16.69 -4.37 -20.13
N GLY A 271 15.64 -5.18 -20.14
CA GLY A 271 14.34 -4.80 -19.55
C GLY A 271 13.63 -3.66 -20.30
N GLY A 272 12.30 -3.59 -20.17
CA GLY A 272 11.48 -2.62 -20.91
C GLY A 272 10.62 -1.77 -20.00
N LYS A 273 10.54 -0.45 -20.28
CA LYS A 273 9.54 0.45 -19.70
C LYS A 273 8.34 0.59 -20.63
N ILE A 274 7.16 0.28 -20.13
CA ILE A 274 5.89 0.51 -20.82
C ILE A 274 5.58 2.03 -20.77
N ASN A 275 5.90 2.72 -21.87
CA ASN A 275 5.71 4.17 -22.01
C ASN A 275 4.32 4.58 -22.51
N ARG A 276 3.46 3.62 -22.91
CA ARG A 276 2.11 3.96 -23.39
C ARG A 276 1.29 4.68 -22.32
N PHE A 277 0.44 5.57 -22.77
CA PHE A 277 -0.56 6.22 -21.94
C PHE A 277 -1.54 5.18 -21.38
N VAL A 278 -1.90 5.33 -20.11
CA VAL A 278 -2.95 4.55 -19.45
C VAL A 278 -3.96 5.56 -18.94
N SER A 279 -5.15 5.56 -19.53
CA SER A 279 -6.22 6.47 -19.13
C SER A 279 -6.70 6.14 -17.73
N TYR A 280 -6.93 7.17 -16.92
CA TYR A 280 -7.58 7.05 -15.62
C TYR A 280 -8.67 8.12 -15.52
N PRO A 281 -9.84 7.80 -14.96
CA PRO A 281 -10.91 8.78 -14.83
C PRO A 281 -10.51 9.84 -13.79
N GLU A 282 -10.61 11.11 -14.17
CA GLU A 282 -10.53 12.23 -13.22
C GLU A 282 -11.94 12.55 -12.73
N ILE A 283 -12.35 11.90 -11.64
CA ILE A 283 -13.58 12.28 -10.93
C ILE A 283 -13.15 13.20 -9.80
N SER A 284 -13.04 14.49 -10.10
CA SER A 284 -12.92 15.50 -9.07
C SER A 284 -14.27 15.64 -8.38
N THR A 285 -14.39 15.20 -7.13
CA THR A 285 -15.50 15.60 -6.25
C THR A 285 -15.32 17.06 -5.80
N SER A 286 -14.92 17.95 -6.71
CA SER A 286 -14.97 19.39 -6.53
C SER A 286 -16.40 19.86 -6.77
N ARG A 287 -17.28 19.59 -5.82
CA ARG A 287 -18.55 20.29 -5.55
C ARG A 287 -19.24 19.64 -4.35
N CYS A 288 -18.77 19.97 -3.16
CA CYS A 288 -19.69 20.28 -2.06
C CYS A 288 -19.42 21.74 -1.74
N SER A 289 -20.17 22.60 -2.43
CA SER A 289 -20.49 23.97 -2.01
C SER A 289 -21.01 24.00 -0.58
#